data_AF-V4T942-F1
#
_entry.id   AF-V4T942-F1
#
_cell.length_a   1.000
_cell.length_b   1.000
_cell.length_c   1.000
_cell.angle_alpha   90.00
_cell.angle_beta   90.00
_cell.angle_gamma   90.00
#
_symmetry.space_group_name_H-M   'P 1'
#
loop_
_entity.id
_entity.type
_entity.pdbx_description
1 polymer ?
#
loop_
_entity_poly.entity_id
_entity_poly.type
_entity_poly.pdbx_seq_one_letter_code
_entity_poly.pdbx_strand_id
1 'polypeptide(L)'
;MGVGLGLQKMMKATASKALVIRMNLVFLAFFFIIYVGLFLQPSSSIYFENAASLVRCSLRECHHKVEKGMKMEAILEESSKAKPKRLNVSKIEVPSFMNAMGKGVKIGMVNMDEFDTDEWKVRGETIPINFEPVSEYFKWQDLFPEWIDEEEESDIPSCPEIPMPNFRIYDNMDVIVAKLPCRYPEEGWGRDVFRLQVHLIVANLAVKKGKRDWKWRTKVVFWSKCRPMLEMFRCDDLVRQEGEFWWYYQPVIARLEQKVSLPVGSCKLALPLWGQGVDEVYDLSRIKSATKIAKREAYATVLHSSEAYVCGAITLAQSLRKTGTKRDLVLLIDNSISIPKREALTAAGWKIRIIKRIRNPRAEKKTYNEYNYSKFRLWQLTDYDKIIFIDADIIVLRNLDLLFHFPQMSATGNDIWIFNSGIMVIEPSNCTFRILMSKRKEIVSYNGGDQGFLNEVYVWWHRLPRRVNFLKNFWANTTLEASVKNHLFGADPPKLYAIHYLGLKPWACYRDYDCNWDIGNQRVYASDVAHERWWKLHDSMDDKLQKFCGLTKRRRIDLDWDRKKAREAGLPDQHWRINVTDPRRSESHLID
;
A
#
# COMPACT_ATOMS: atom_id res chain seq x y z
N MET A 1 -40.48 -27.14 71.59
CA MET A 1 -41.34 -28.24 71.11
C MET A 1 -41.80 -27.89 69.70
N GLY A 2 -41.55 -28.76 68.73
CA GLY A 2 -41.92 -28.56 67.32
C GLY A 2 -41.36 -29.71 66.49
N VAL A 3 -42.25 -30.63 66.12
CA VAL A 3 -41.99 -32.02 65.74
C VAL A 3 -41.74 -32.21 64.23
N GLY A 4 -40.63 -32.87 63.90
CA GLY A 4 -40.49 -34.08 63.07
C GLY A 4 -41.27 -34.30 61.75
N LEU A 5 -40.47 -34.43 60.67
CA LEU A 5 -40.46 -35.40 59.55
C LEU A 5 -41.69 -35.68 58.65
N GLY A 6 -41.42 -35.65 57.33
CA GLY A 6 -42.22 -36.35 56.30
C GLY A 6 -41.68 -36.18 54.86
N LEU A 7 -41.02 -37.21 54.34
CA LEU A 7 -40.45 -37.34 52.99
C LEU A 7 -41.49 -37.96 52.03
N GLN A 8 -41.76 -37.41 50.82
CA GLN A 8 -41.86 -38.15 49.53
C GLN A 8 -42.63 -37.43 48.39
N LYS A 9 -42.06 -37.63 47.18
CA LYS A 9 -42.68 -37.78 45.85
C LYS A 9 -43.20 -36.54 45.11
N MET A 10 -42.43 -36.14 44.08
CA MET A 10 -43.00 -35.78 42.78
C MET A 10 -42.13 -36.33 41.64
N MET A 11 -42.82 -36.94 40.67
CA MET A 11 -42.33 -37.86 39.64
C MET A 11 -41.48 -37.17 38.56
N LYS A 12 -40.33 -37.76 38.21
CA LYS A 12 -39.66 -37.55 36.92
C LYS A 12 -40.37 -38.41 35.88
N ALA A 13 -41.18 -37.80 35.03
CA ALA A 13 -41.71 -38.47 33.83
C ALA A 13 -40.62 -38.48 32.75
N THR A 14 -40.15 -39.67 32.40
CA THR A 14 -39.25 -39.88 31.25
C THR A 14 -40.04 -39.64 29.96
N ALA A 15 -39.67 -38.60 29.21
CA ALA A 15 -40.24 -38.34 27.90
C ALA A 15 -40.06 -39.57 27.00
N SER A 16 -41.13 -40.01 26.32
CA SER A 16 -41.07 -41.19 25.45
C SER A 16 -40.06 -40.95 24.33
N LYS A 17 -39.34 -41.99 23.91
CA LYS A 17 -38.33 -41.90 22.83
C LYS A 17 -38.92 -41.28 21.55
N ALA A 18 -40.21 -41.47 21.30
CA ALA A 18 -40.93 -40.86 20.18
C ALA A 18 -41.10 -39.33 20.30
N LEU A 19 -41.29 -38.81 21.52
CA LEU A 19 -41.37 -37.37 21.78
C LEU A 19 -40.00 -36.70 21.57
N VAL A 20 -38.93 -37.34 22.04
CA VAL A 20 -37.55 -36.83 21.85
C VAL A 20 -37.17 -36.82 20.37
N ILE A 21 -37.52 -37.87 19.62
CA ILE A 21 -37.26 -37.93 18.17
C ILE A 21 -38.06 -36.85 17.43
N ARG A 22 -39.33 -36.63 17.78
CA ARG A 22 -40.14 -35.55 17.19
C ARG A 22 -39.57 -34.17 17.50
N MET A 23 -39.14 -33.93 18.74
CA MET A 23 -38.52 -32.66 19.13
C MET A 23 -37.21 -32.42 18.37
N ASN A 24 -36.37 -33.45 18.24
CA ASN A 24 -35.12 -33.37 17.48
C ASN A 24 -35.37 -33.16 15.98
N LEU A 25 -36.39 -33.78 15.39
CA LEU A 25 -36.76 -33.55 13.98
C LEU A 25 -37.27 -32.12 13.75
N VAL A 26 -38.01 -31.55 14.71
CA VAL A 26 -38.44 -30.15 14.67
C VAL A 26 -37.23 -29.22 14.77
N PHE A 27 -36.28 -29.49 15.66
CA PHE A 27 -35.04 -28.71 15.74
C PHE A 27 -34.20 -28.83 14.47
N LEU A 28 -34.12 -30.03 13.86
CA LEU A 28 -33.38 -30.24 12.62
C LEU A 28 -34.02 -29.51 11.44
N ALA A 29 -35.35 -29.53 11.35
CA ALA A 29 -36.10 -28.78 10.35
C ALA A 29 -35.93 -27.26 10.53
N PHE A 30 -35.94 -26.77 11.77
CA PHE A 30 -35.71 -25.36 12.07
C PHE A 30 -34.28 -24.94 11.71
N PHE A 31 -33.28 -25.79 11.98
CA PHE A 31 -31.89 -25.58 11.58
C PHE A 31 -31.73 -25.56 10.06
N PHE A 32 -32.44 -26.44 9.35
CA PHE A 32 -32.43 -26.49 7.88
C PHE A 32 -33.08 -25.26 7.26
N ILE A 33 -34.16 -24.73 7.85
CA ILE A 33 -34.81 -23.49 7.40
C ILE A 33 -33.90 -22.27 7.63
N ILE A 34 -33.22 -22.19 8.78
CA ILE A 34 -32.23 -21.12 9.03
C ILE A 34 -31.06 -21.24 8.06
N TYR A 35 -30.56 -22.45 7.81
CA TYR A 35 -29.44 -22.70 6.91
C TYR A 35 -29.77 -22.34 5.46
N VAL A 36 -30.96 -22.69 4.98
CA VAL A 36 -31.44 -22.31 3.64
C VAL A 36 -31.75 -20.80 3.56
N GLY A 37 -32.24 -20.19 4.65
CA GLY A 37 -32.43 -18.73 4.74
C GLY A 37 -31.11 -17.95 4.68
N LEU A 38 -30.03 -18.49 5.24
CA LEU A 38 -28.68 -17.92 5.14
C LEU A 38 -28.06 -18.09 3.73
N PHE A 39 -28.44 -19.13 2.99
CA PHE A 39 -27.96 -19.38 1.62
C PHE A 39 -28.75 -18.66 0.53
N LEU A 40 -29.97 -18.16 0.82
CA LEU A 40 -30.83 -17.46 -0.14
C LEU A 40 -30.79 -15.93 -0.04
N GLN A 41 -29.90 -15.36 0.78
CA GLN A 41 -29.64 -13.92 0.75
C GLN A 41 -28.71 -13.56 -0.43
N PRO A 42 -29.04 -12.53 -1.23
CA PRO A 42 -28.10 -11.99 -2.21
C PRO A 42 -26.88 -11.44 -1.45
N SER A 43 -25.71 -11.95 -1.78
CA SER A 43 -24.42 -11.50 -1.28
C SER A 43 -24.23 -10.00 -1.55
N SER A 44 -24.58 -9.20 -0.57
CA SER A 44 -24.22 -7.79 -0.50
C SER A 44 -23.88 -7.45 0.95
N SER A 45 -22.68 -6.89 1.13
CA SER A 45 -22.22 -6.25 2.36
C SER A 45 -21.94 -7.17 3.58
N ILE A 46 -20.91 -8.02 3.47
CA ILE A 46 -20.10 -8.42 4.64
C ILE A 46 -18.75 -7.72 4.53
N TYR A 47 -18.70 -6.46 4.96
CA TYR A 47 -17.45 -5.71 5.18
C TYR A 47 -17.46 -4.88 6.46
N PHE A 48 -18.50 -4.97 7.29
CA PHE A 48 -18.57 -4.29 8.57
C PHE A 48 -19.17 -5.21 9.62
N GLU A 49 -18.38 -6.17 10.08
CA GLU A 49 -18.22 -6.57 11.47
C GLU A 49 -17.18 -7.71 11.51
N ASN A 50 -16.20 -7.59 12.41
CA ASN A 50 -15.08 -8.54 12.62
C ASN A 50 -13.90 -8.46 11.64
N ALA A 51 -13.24 -7.30 11.57
CA ALA A 51 -11.88 -7.18 11.04
C ALA A 51 -10.80 -7.88 11.92
N ALA A 52 -11.20 -8.59 12.99
CA ALA A 52 -10.29 -9.32 13.89
C ALA A 52 -10.39 -10.86 13.76
N SER A 53 -11.28 -11.42 12.93
CA SER A 53 -11.50 -12.87 12.88
C SER A 53 -11.05 -13.57 11.59
N LEU A 54 -10.42 -12.88 10.64
CA LEU A 54 -9.89 -13.48 9.41
C LEU A 54 -8.37 -13.62 9.39
N VAL A 55 -7.70 -13.40 10.51
CA VAL A 55 -6.25 -13.56 10.63
C VAL A 55 -5.94 -14.96 11.19
N ARG A 56 -5.74 -15.93 10.30
CA ARG A 56 -5.08 -17.19 10.63
C ARG A 56 -3.93 -17.43 9.67
N CYS A 57 -2.79 -16.81 9.97
CA CYS A 57 -1.49 -17.47 10.13
C CYS A 57 -0.38 -16.42 10.05
N SER A 58 0.24 -16.13 11.19
CA SER A 58 1.54 -15.48 11.23
C SER A 58 2.30 -16.03 12.43
N LEU A 59 3.54 -16.45 12.15
CA LEU A 59 4.57 -17.00 13.04
C LEU A 59 4.51 -18.51 13.30
N ARG A 60 5.42 -19.22 12.61
CA ARG A 60 5.99 -20.54 12.92
C ARG A 60 5.03 -21.54 13.59
N GLU A 61 4.11 -22.10 12.82
CA GLU A 61 3.62 -23.49 13.01
C GLU A 61 2.75 -23.99 11.83
N CYS A 62 3.08 -23.60 10.60
CA CYS A 62 2.52 -24.24 9.40
C CYS A 62 3.52 -25.26 8.84
N HIS A 63 3.77 -26.33 9.59
CA HIS A 63 4.34 -27.54 9.01
C HIS A 63 3.22 -28.38 8.40
N HIS A 64 3.08 -28.31 7.08
CA HIS A 64 2.66 -29.46 6.31
C HIS A 64 3.75 -29.78 5.29
N LYS A 65 4.27 -31.01 5.38
CA LYS A 65 5.25 -31.63 4.48
C LYS A 65 4.99 -31.23 3.03
N VAL A 66 5.91 -30.45 2.45
CA VAL A 66 6.07 -30.38 1.00
C VAL A 66 7.12 -31.42 0.64
N GLU A 67 6.69 -32.45 -0.08
CA GLU A 67 7.58 -33.43 -0.69
C GLU A 67 8.55 -32.75 -1.64
N LYS A 68 9.75 -33.35 -1.74
CA LYS A 68 10.89 -32.91 -2.53
C LYS A 68 10.51 -32.44 -3.93
N GLY A 69 11.17 -31.37 -4.35
CA GLY A 69 11.02 -30.71 -5.64
C GLY A 69 10.96 -31.68 -6.82
N MET A 70 9.93 -31.49 -7.64
CA MET A 70 9.90 -31.96 -9.01
C MET A 70 10.37 -30.82 -9.91
N LYS A 71 11.53 -31.01 -10.56
CA LYS A 71 11.84 -30.32 -11.80
C LYS A 71 10.79 -30.73 -12.82
N MET A 72 9.98 -29.79 -13.29
CA MET A 72 9.11 -30.03 -14.45
C MET A 72 9.95 -29.93 -15.72
N GLU A 73 10.42 -31.08 -16.21
CA GLU A 73 10.71 -31.26 -17.64
C GLU A 73 9.38 -31.44 -18.36
N ALA A 74 9.08 -30.53 -19.28
CA ALA A 74 7.89 -30.60 -20.11
C ALA A 74 8.00 -31.78 -21.09
N ILE A 75 7.16 -32.78 -20.92
CA ILE A 75 6.94 -33.83 -21.91
C ILE A 75 6.04 -33.25 -23.00
N LEU A 76 6.57 -33.23 -24.22
CA LEU A 76 5.84 -32.92 -25.45
C LEU A 76 4.77 -33.99 -25.68
N GLU A 77 3.49 -33.63 -25.54
CA GLU A 77 2.40 -34.31 -26.24
C GLU A 77 1.69 -33.30 -27.13
N GLU A 78 1.92 -33.45 -28.44
CA GLU A 78 1.13 -32.81 -29.49
C GLU A 78 -0.32 -33.31 -29.39
N SER A 79 -1.20 -32.46 -28.85
CA SER A 79 -2.64 -32.55 -29.15
C SER A 79 -3.02 -31.41 -30.08
N SER A 80 -3.36 -31.79 -31.31
CA SER A 80 -3.87 -30.95 -32.38
C SER A 80 -5.20 -30.31 -31.98
N LYS A 81 -5.15 -29.20 -31.23
CA LYS A 81 -6.35 -28.42 -30.91
C LYS A 81 -6.70 -27.49 -32.07
N ALA A 82 -7.88 -27.73 -32.62
CA ALA A 82 -8.52 -26.94 -33.67
C ALA A 82 -8.55 -25.45 -33.33
N LYS A 83 -8.22 -24.62 -34.32
CA LYS A 83 -8.31 -23.15 -34.26
C LYS A 83 -9.72 -22.71 -33.84
N PRO A 84 -9.87 -21.78 -32.88
CA PRO A 84 -11.18 -21.27 -32.52
C PRO A 84 -11.78 -20.50 -33.71
N LYS A 85 -13.09 -20.69 -33.93
CA LYS A 85 -13.87 -19.99 -34.97
C LYS A 85 -13.70 -18.48 -34.83
N ARG A 86 -13.19 -17.84 -35.90
CA ARG A 86 -12.99 -16.39 -36.03
C ARG A 86 -14.33 -15.66 -35.86
N LEU A 87 -14.48 -14.91 -34.77
CA LEU A 87 -15.45 -13.82 -34.68
C LEU A 87 -15.00 -12.70 -35.62
N ASN A 88 -15.95 -12.00 -36.27
CA ASN A 88 -15.70 -10.84 -37.12
C ASN A 88 -14.94 -9.75 -36.35
N VAL A 89 -13.61 -9.69 -36.49
CA VAL A 89 -12.77 -8.66 -35.90
C VAL A 89 -12.79 -7.44 -36.83
N SER A 90 -13.30 -6.32 -36.33
CA SER A 90 -13.20 -5.01 -36.98
C SER A 90 -11.73 -4.64 -37.14
N LYS A 91 -11.31 -4.36 -38.38
CA LYS A 91 -9.96 -3.91 -38.73
C LYS A 91 -9.54 -2.68 -37.90
N ILE A 92 -8.34 -2.70 -37.33
CA ILE A 92 -7.81 -1.56 -36.56
C ILE A 92 -7.30 -0.47 -37.50
N GLU A 93 -8.04 0.63 -37.61
CA GLU A 93 -7.66 1.78 -38.45
C GLU A 93 -6.46 2.55 -37.90
N VAL A 94 -5.53 2.94 -38.77
CA VAL A 94 -4.33 3.71 -38.41
C VAL A 94 -4.73 5.11 -37.92
N PRO A 95 -4.26 5.58 -36.74
CA PRO A 95 -4.66 6.87 -36.20
C PRO A 95 -4.04 8.04 -36.97
N SER A 96 -4.75 9.17 -36.99
CA SER A 96 -4.41 10.36 -37.77
C SER A 96 -3.02 10.93 -37.43
N PHE A 97 -2.57 10.82 -36.18
CA PHE A 97 -1.26 11.32 -35.75
C PHE A 97 -0.08 10.56 -36.37
N MET A 98 -0.29 9.36 -36.93
CA MET A 98 0.74 8.64 -37.67
C MET A 98 1.07 9.34 -39.00
N ASN A 99 0.14 10.12 -39.58
CA ASN A 99 0.41 10.89 -40.79
C ASN A 99 1.55 11.90 -40.60
N ALA A 100 1.71 12.43 -39.39
CA ALA A 100 2.75 13.40 -39.07
C ALA A 100 4.15 12.77 -38.89
N MET A 101 4.27 11.44 -38.89
CA MET A 101 5.54 10.76 -38.60
C MET A 101 6.41 10.44 -39.84
N GLY A 102 5.92 10.76 -41.05
CA GLY A 102 6.62 10.47 -42.31
C GLY A 102 6.41 9.03 -42.81
N LYS A 103 6.99 8.71 -43.98
CA LYS A 103 7.02 7.35 -44.55
C LYS A 103 8.36 6.67 -44.25
N GLY A 104 8.38 5.34 -44.21
CA GLY A 104 9.60 4.54 -44.03
C GLY A 104 10.04 4.39 -42.57
N VAL A 105 9.10 4.54 -41.62
CA VAL A 105 9.34 4.31 -40.19
C VAL A 105 9.44 2.83 -39.86
N LYS A 106 10.38 2.44 -38.99
CA LYS A 106 10.44 1.09 -38.40
C LYS A 106 9.47 0.99 -37.22
N ILE A 107 8.48 0.11 -37.30
CA ILE A 107 7.38 0.01 -36.36
C ILE A 107 7.40 -1.35 -35.66
N GLY A 108 7.71 -1.38 -34.37
CA GLY A 108 7.60 -2.59 -33.56
C GLY A 108 6.15 -2.87 -33.18
N MET A 109 5.62 -4.04 -33.56
CA MET A 109 4.24 -4.43 -33.33
C MET A 109 4.15 -5.45 -32.19
N VAL A 110 3.56 -5.07 -31.07
CA VAL A 110 3.41 -5.93 -29.87
C VAL A 110 1.95 -6.33 -29.70
N ASN A 111 1.70 -7.65 -29.62
CA ASN A 111 0.35 -8.20 -29.40
C ASN A 111 -0.69 -7.75 -30.46
N MET A 112 -0.24 -7.56 -31.71
CA MET A 112 -1.08 -7.18 -32.86
C MET A 112 -1.25 -8.40 -33.78
N ASP A 113 -2.45 -8.63 -34.29
CA ASP A 113 -2.72 -9.71 -35.25
C ASP A 113 -2.27 -9.31 -36.67
N GLU A 114 -1.97 -10.26 -37.55
CA GLU A 114 -1.53 -9.95 -38.93
C GLU A 114 -2.52 -9.03 -39.67
N PHE A 115 -3.83 -9.28 -39.49
CA PHE A 115 -4.92 -8.46 -40.06
C PHE A 115 -4.93 -7.01 -39.53
N ASP A 116 -4.40 -6.78 -38.33
CA ASP A 116 -4.34 -5.45 -37.72
C ASP A 116 -3.18 -4.60 -38.31
N THR A 117 -2.27 -5.22 -39.07
CA THR A 117 -1.02 -4.58 -39.55
C THR A 117 -1.01 -4.20 -41.04
N ASP A 118 -2.00 -4.62 -41.83
CA ASP A 118 -1.93 -4.46 -43.30
C ASP A 118 -1.91 -2.99 -43.77
N GLU A 119 -2.63 -2.10 -43.09
CA GLU A 119 -2.57 -0.66 -43.38
C GLU A 119 -1.28 0.00 -42.89
N TRP A 120 -0.61 -0.61 -41.91
CA TRP A 120 0.63 -0.12 -41.33
C TRP A 120 1.83 -0.39 -42.22
N LYS A 121 1.81 -1.48 -43.01
CA LYS A 121 2.82 -1.80 -44.04
C LYS A 121 2.96 -0.71 -45.10
N VAL A 122 1.89 0.05 -45.35
CA VAL A 122 1.92 1.21 -46.29
C VAL A 122 2.72 2.38 -45.72
N ARG A 123 2.90 2.45 -44.39
CA ARG A 123 3.56 3.56 -43.69
C ARG A 123 5.04 3.30 -43.43
N GLY A 124 5.43 2.03 -43.30
CA GLY A 124 6.81 1.67 -43.07
C GLY A 124 6.98 0.17 -42.81
N GLU A 125 8.16 -0.18 -42.30
CA GLU A 125 8.54 -1.56 -42.01
C GLU A 125 7.93 -2.00 -40.68
N THR A 126 7.00 -2.95 -40.71
CA THR A 126 6.39 -3.52 -39.51
C THR A 126 7.21 -4.71 -39.01
N ILE A 127 7.66 -4.65 -37.76
CA ILE A 127 8.46 -5.68 -37.10
C ILE A 127 7.59 -6.37 -36.04
N PRO A 128 7.06 -7.58 -36.29
CA PRO A 128 6.26 -8.31 -35.31
C PRO A 128 7.14 -8.75 -34.13
N ILE A 129 6.69 -8.46 -32.91
CA ILE A 129 7.36 -8.86 -31.67
C ILE A 129 6.70 -10.15 -31.17
N ASN A 130 7.41 -11.25 -31.32
CA ASN A 130 6.94 -12.58 -30.94
C ASN A 130 7.34 -12.88 -29.49
N PHE A 131 6.36 -13.27 -28.68
CA PHE A 131 6.56 -13.68 -27.29
C PHE A 131 5.49 -14.69 -26.90
N GLU A 132 5.81 -15.54 -25.92
CA GLU A 132 4.86 -16.49 -25.35
C GLU A 132 3.94 -15.76 -24.34
N PRO A 133 2.61 -15.81 -24.50
CA PRO A 133 1.70 -15.25 -23.52
C PRO A 133 1.86 -15.93 -22.16
N VAL A 134 1.73 -15.15 -21.10
CA VAL A 134 1.71 -15.70 -19.74
C VAL A 134 0.56 -16.69 -19.56
N SER A 135 0.79 -17.77 -18.82
CA SER A 135 -0.23 -18.78 -18.51
C SER A 135 -1.44 -18.16 -17.81
N GLU A 136 -2.65 -18.61 -18.16
CA GLU A 136 -3.89 -18.19 -17.49
C GLU A 136 -3.94 -18.57 -16.00
N TYR A 137 -3.12 -19.54 -15.59
CA TYR A 137 -2.97 -19.96 -14.19
C TYR A 137 -2.06 -19.05 -13.39
N PHE A 138 -1.20 -18.25 -14.04
CA PHE A 138 -0.33 -17.28 -13.36
C PHE A 138 -1.18 -16.08 -12.94
N LYS A 139 -1.41 -15.94 -11.63
CA LYS A 139 -2.25 -14.91 -11.03
C LYS A 139 -1.43 -13.74 -10.52
N TRP A 140 -2.11 -12.61 -10.28
CA TRP A 140 -1.47 -11.40 -9.77
C TRP A 140 -0.78 -11.64 -8.42
N GLN A 141 -1.37 -12.47 -7.57
CA GLN A 141 -0.89 -12.83 -6.23
C GLN A 141 0.46 -13.54 -6.26
N ASP A 142 0.79 -14.23 -7.36
CA ASP A 142 2.08 -14.91 -7.50
C ASP A 142 3.24 -13.89 -7.67
N LEU A 143 2.95 -12.71 -8.23
CA LEU A 143 3.88 -11.57 -8.28
C LEU A 143 3.79 -10.68 -7.04
N PHE A 144 2.60 -10.57 -6.46
CA PHE A 144 2.32 -9.72 -5.31
C PHE A 144 1.80 -10.53 -4.12
N PRO A 145 2.65 -11.33 -3.47
CA PRO A 145 2.25 -12.12 -2.33
C PRO A 145 2.10 -11.26 -1.07
N GLU A 146 1.21 -11.71 -0.19
CA GLU A 146 0.94 -11.12 1.12
C GLU A 146 2.20 -11.06 1.97
N TRP A 147 2.92 -12.18 2.00
CA TRP A 147 4.09 -12.33 2.82
C TRP A 147 5.30 -12.78 2.00
N ILE A 148 6.47 -12.27 2.37
CA ILE A 148 7.78 -12.77 1.96
C ILE A 148 8.71 -12.79 3.16
N ASP A 149 9.68 -13.70 3.17
CA ASP A 149 10.78 -13.69 4.12
C ASP A 149 11.77 -12.57 3.76
N GLU A 150 11.49 -11.36 4.21
CA GLU A 150 12.33 -10.19 3.90
C GLU A 150 13.75 -10.27 4.46
N GLU A 151 13.97 -11.07 5.50
CA GLU A 151 15.26 -11.22 6.17
C GLU A 151 16.06 -12.41 5.60
N GLU A 152 15.47 -13.18 4.68
CA GLU A 152 16.04 -14.39 4.05
C GLU A 152 16.58 -15.41 5.08
N GLU A 153 15.93 -15.49 6.25
CA GLU A 153 16.37 -16.35 7.37
C GLU A 153 16.01 -17.83 7.15
N SER A 154 14.92 -18.10 6.42
CA SER A 154 14.40 -19.45 6.17
C SER A 154 14.29 -19.75 4.67
N ASP A 155 13.68 -18.84 3.90
CA ASP A 155 13.44 -19.00 2.46
C ASP A 155 13.94 -17.78 1.69
N ILE A 156 14.59 -17.98 0.55
CA ILE A 156 14.92 -16.88 -0.37
C ILE A 156 13.65 -16.55 -1.17
N PRO A 157 13.10 -15.31 -1.11
CA PRO A 157 11.93 -14.94 -1.87
C PRO A 157 12.15 -15.18 -3.37
N SER A 158 11.37 -16.10 -3.95
CA SER A 158 11.39 -16.35 -5.39
C SER A 158 10.21 -15.66 -6.06
N CYS A 159 10.48 -15.00 -7.18
CA CYS A 159 9.45 -14.43 -8.03
C CYS A 159 9.33 -15.29 -9.28
N PRO A 160 8.10 -15.64 -9.71
CA PRO A 160 7.92 -16.25 -11.02
C PRO A 160 8.38 -15.29 -12.12
N GLU A 161 9.00 -15.85 -13.17
CA GLU A 161 9.43 -15.07 -14.32
C GLU A 161 8.26 -14.89 -15.30
N ILE A 162 8.08 -13.66 -15.79
CA ILE A 162 7.16 -13.40 -16.90
C ILE A 162 7.93 -13.66 -18.20
N PRO A 163 7.42 -14.48 -19.12
CA PRO A 163 8.06 -14.71 -20.42
C PRO A 163 8.28 -13.39 -21.16
N MET A 164 9.50 -13.16 -21.64
CA MET A 164 9.89 -11.96 -22.38
C MET A 164 10.50 -12.34 -23.73
N PRO A 165 10.30 -11.53 -24.78
CA PRO A 165 10.97 -11.76 -26.05
C PRO A 165 12.47 -11.54 -25.89
N ASN A 166 13.26 -12.23 -26.71
CA ASN A 166 14.69 -11.95 -26.80
C ASN A 166 14.91 -10.60 -27.47
N PHE A 167 15.03 -9.54 -26.69
CA PHE A 167 15.19 -8.18 -27.21
C PHE A 167 16.41 -8.02 -28.13
N ARG A 168 17.43 -8.89 -28.06
CA ARG A 168 18.69 -8.72 -28.84
C ARG A 168 18.50 -8.88 -30.34
N ILE A 169 17.54 -9.69 -30.78
CA ILE A 169 17.33 -10.03 -32.20
C ILE A 169 16.68 -8.90 -32.99
N TYR A 170 16.11 -7.90 -32.31
CA TYR A 170 15.39 -6.81 -32.95
C TYR A 170 16.30 -5.62 -33.24
N ASP A 171 16.06 -4.98 -34.39
CA ASP A 171 16.64 -3.69 -34.73
C ASP A 171 16.05 -2.55 -33.90
N ASN A 172 16.67 -1.36 -34.01
CA ASN A 172 16.10 -0.15 -33.45
C ASN A 172 14.81 0.25 -34.18
N MET A 173 13.83 0.72 -33.41
CA MET A 173 12.48 1.06 -33.89
C MET A 173 12.22 2.55 -33.71
N ASP A 174 11.58 3.18 -34.70
CA ASP A 174 11.16 4.58 -34.61
C ASP A 174 9.90 4.73 -33.74
N VAL A 175 9.00 3.75 -33.77
CA VAL A 175 7.75 3.70 -33.02
C VAL A 175 7.48 2.28 -32.54
N ILE A 176 6.99 2.13 -31.30
CA ILE A 176 6.48 0.86 -30.78
C ILE A 176 4.97 0.98 -30.63
N VAL A 177 4.23 0.08 -31.26
CA VAL A 177 2.76 0.03 -31.25
C VAL A 177 2.33 -1.25 -30.57
N ALA A 178 1.39 -1.15 -29.62
CA ALA A 178 0.91 -2.31 -28.87
C ALA A 178 -0.61 -2.32 -28.71
N LYS A 179 -1.24 -3.47 -28.98
CA LYS A 179 -2.64 -3.73 -28.61
C LYS A 179 -2.67 -4.26 -27.19
N LEU A 180 -3.31 -3.51 -26.30
CA LEU A 180 -3.24 -3.75 -24.87
C LEU A 180 -4.57 -4.33 -24.35
N PRO A 181 -4.55 -5.52 -23.72
CA PRO A 181 -5.76 -6.17 -23.20
C PRO A 181 -6.51 -5.29 -22.21
N CYS A 182 -7.84 -5.23 -22.31
CA CYS A 182 -8.68 -4.40 -21.44
C CYS A 182 -9.95 -5.15 -21.06
N ARG A 183 -10.14 -5.38 -19.75
CA ARG A 183 -11.34 -5.99 -19.16
C ARG A 183 -12.21 -4.99 -18.39
N TYR A 184 -11.87 -3.71 -18.40
CA TYR A 184 -12.69 -2.69 -17.73
C TYR A 184 -14.13 -2.72 -18.27
N PRO A 185 -15.18 -2.65 -17.41
CA PRO A 185 -15.15 -2.31 -15.99
C PRO A 185 -15.13 -3.50 -15.02
N GLU A 186 -14.72 -4.71 -15.45
CA GLU A 186 -14.63 -5.87 -14.54
C GLU A 186 -13.77 -5.57 -13.31
N GLU A 187 -14.15 -6.13 -12.16
CA GLU A 187 -13.39 -5.98 -10.92
C GLU A 187 -11.98 -6.56 -11.10
N GLY A 188 -10.96 -5.85 -10.61
CA GLY A 188 -9.57 -6.30 -10.73
C GLY A 188 -8.97 -6.19 -12.13
N TRP A 189 -9.63 -5.55 -13.12
CA TRP A 189 -9.11 -5.39 -14.49
C TRP A 189 -7.68 -4.81 -14.58
N GLY A 190 -7.27 -4.02 -13.58
CA GLY A 190 -5.92 -3.44 -13.50
C GLY A 190 -4.85 -4.43 -13.05
N ARG A 191 -5.25 -5.51 -12.38
CA ARG A 191 -4.40 -6.57 -11.81
C ARG A 191 -4.40 -7.81 -12.71
N ASP A 192 -4.20 -7.60 -14.00
CA ASP A 192 -4.13 -8.65 -15.02
C ASP A 192 -2.67 -8.88 -15.46
N VAL A 193 -2.17 -10.12 -15.29
CA VAL A 193 -0.75 -10.44 -15.52
C VAL A 193 -0.39 -10.36 -17.00
N PHE A 194 -1.29 -10.75 -17.90
CA PHE A 194 -1.05 -10.65 -19.35
C PHE A 194 -0.98 -9.18 -19.80
N ARG A 195 -1.87 -8.34 -19.28
CA ARG A 195 -1.81 -6.89 -19.46
C ARG A 195 -0.47 -6.34 -18.95
N LEU A 196 0.00 -6.75 -17.78
CA LEU A 196 1.31 -6.34 -17.25
C LEU A 196 2.46 -6.80 -18.16
N GLN A 197 2.44 -8.05 -18.64
CA GLN A 197 3.43 -8.58 -19.58
C GLN A 197 3.55 -7.69 -20.82
N VAL A 198 2.43 -7.34 -21.47
CA VAL A 198 2.44 -6.47 -22.65
C VAL A 198 3.05 -5.09 -22.33
N HIS A 199 2.73 -4.48 -21.18
CA HIS A 199 3.36 -3.22 -20.77
C HIS A 199 4.87 -3.36 -20.56
N LEU A 200 5.33 -4.44 -19.93
CA LEU A 200 6.74 -4.70 -19.66
C LEU A 200 7.53 -4.94 -20.94
N ILE A 201 6.96 -5.64 -21.92
CA ILE A 201 7.57 -5.84 -23.24
C ILE A 201 7.74 -4.50 -23.94
N VAL A 202 6.68 -3.68 -24.00
CA VAL A 202 6.72 -2.35 -24.62
C VAL A 202 7.73 -1.45 -23.93
N ALA A 203 7.76 -1.45 -22.59
CA ALA A 203 8.72 -0.65 -21.83
C ALA A 203 10.16 -1.08 -22.07
N ASN A 204 10.44 -2.39 -22.07
CA ASN A 204 11.78 -2.91 -22.36
C ASN A 204 12.20 -2.62 -23.80
N LEU A 205 11.31 -2.74 -24.79
CA LEU A 205 11.59 -2.33 -26.17
C LEU A 205 11.89 -0.84 -26.26
N ALA A 206 11.10 0.01 -25.60
CA ALA A 206 11.31 1.45 -25.61
C ALA A 206 12.68 1.85 -25.03
N VAL A 207 13.11 1.16 -23.97
CA VAL A 207 14.43 1.37 -23.33
C VAL A 207 15.57 0.83 -24.20
N LYS A 208 15.46 -0.41 -24.68
CA LYS A 208 16.57 -1.15 -25.30
C LYS A 208 16.71 -0.92 -26.81
N LYS A 209 15.59 -0.70 -27.52
CA LYS A 209 15.50 -0.65 -28.99
C LYS A 209 14.77 0.57 -29.53
N GLY A 210 14.13 1.36 -28.67
CA GLY A 210 13.48 2.60 -29.07
C GLY A 210 14.49 3.65 -29.54
N LYS A 211 14.26 4.22 -30.73
CA LYS A 211 15.01 5.38 -31.20
C LYS A 211 14.69 6.58 -30.33
N ARG A 212 15.75 7.20 -29.82
CA ARG A 212 15.69 8.29 -28.86
C ARG A 212 15.78 9.63 -29.59
N ASP A 213 14.92 10.56 -29.24
CA ASP A 213 15.06 11.94 -29.69
C ASP A 213 16.15 12.69 -28.87
N TRP A 214 16.35 13.96 -29.18
CA TRP A 214 17.30 14.83 -28.50
C TRP A 214 16.98 15.07 -27.01
N LYS A 215 15.75 14.77 -26.57
CA LYS A 215 15.32 14.81 -25.14
C LYS A 215 15.36 13.42 -24.49
N TRP A 216 15.98 12.42 -25.13
CA TRP A 216 16.00 11.03 -24.67
C TRP A 216 14.59 10.44 -24.48
N ARG A 217 13.66 10.78 -25.38
CA ARG A 217 12.30 10.21 -25.45
C ARG A 217 12.14 9.27 -26.65
N THR A 218 11.29 8.28 -26.49
CA THR A 218 10.93 7.30 -27.54
C THR A 218 9.43 7.39 -27.82
N LYS A 219 8.96 7.06 -29.02
CA LYS A 219 7.54 7.06 -29.37
C LYS A 219 6.90 5.69 -29.06
N VAL A 220 5.84 5.71 -28.26
CA VAL A 220 5.08 4.50 -27.89
C VAL A 220 3.59 4.76 -28.11
N VAL A 221 2.90 3.85 -28.80
CA VAL A 221 1.49 3.95 -29.12
C VAL A 221 0.76 2.72 -28.59
N PHE A 222 -0.37 2.93 -27.92
CA PHE A 222 -1.24 1.86 -27.46
C PHE A 222 -2.60 1.92 -28.15
N TRP A 223 -3.13 0.76 -28.51
CA TRP A 223 -4.53 0.56 -28.84
C TRP A 223 -5.23 -0.17 -27.68
N SER A 224 -6.13 0.53 -26.98
CA SER A 224 -6.89 -0.01 -25.85
C SER A 224 -8.00 0.94 -25.40
N LYS A 225 -9.16 0.40 -25.02
CA LYS A 225 -10.17 1.18 -24.26
C LYS A 225 -9.66 1.58 -22.87
N CYS A 226 -8.78 0.76 -22.29
CA CYS A 226 -8.22 1.01 -20.96
C CYS A 226 -6.98 1.88 -21.07
N ARG A 227 -6.90 2.92 -20.24
CA ARG A 227 -5.69 3.73 -20.09
C ARG A 227 -4.47 2.84 -19.77
N PRO A 228 -3.34 2.97 -20.48
CA PRO A 228 -2.09 2.32 -20.08
C PRO A 228 -1.68 2.66 -18.64
N MET A 229 -0.98 1.74 -17.98
CA MET A 229 -0.60 1.83 -16.57
C MET A 229 0.10 3.15 -16.27
N LEU A 230 -0.46 3.94 -15.34
CA LEU A 230 0.03 5.27 -14.98
C LEU A 230 1.44 5.22 -14.40
N GLU A 231 1.79 4.07 -13.84
CA GLU A 231 3.07 3.76 -13.22
C GLU A 231 4.17 3.57 -14.24
N MET A 232 3.87 3.18 -15.48
CA MET A 232 4.86 3.01 -16.54
C MET A 232 4.78 4.14 -17.57
N PHE A 233 3.56 4.50 -17.97
CA PHE A 233 3.29 5.53 -18.98
C PHE A 233 2.56 6.70 -18.33
N ARG A 234 3.36 7.62 -17.78
CA ARG A 234 2.87 8.79 -17.07
C ARG A 234 2.01 9.65 -17.98
N CYS A 235 1.03 10.31 -17.39
CA CYS A 235 0.18 11.21 -18.14
C CYS A 235 0.92 12.47 -18.63
N ASP A 236 2.02 12.86 -17.97
CA ASP A 236 2.93 13.93 -18.45
C ASP A 236 3.60 13.57 -19.78
N ASP A 237 3.70 12.28 -20.10
CA ASP A 237 4.30 11.78 -21.32
C ASP A 237 3.26 11.50 -22.42
N LEU A 238 1.96 11.68 -22.13
CA LEU A 238 0.89 11.52 -23.12
C LEU A 238 0.91 12.73 -24.08
N VAL A 239 1.17 12.47 -25.36
CA VAL A 239 1.19 13.48 -26.42
C VAL A 239 -0.20 13.70 -26.99
N ARG A 240 -0.92 12.62 -27.29
CA ARG A 240 -2.25 12.68 -27.88
C ARG A 240 -3.06 11.43 -27.54
N GLN A 241 -4.35 11.64 -27.29
CA GLN A 241 -5.35 10.58 -27.29
C GLN A 241 -6.26 10.81 -28.50
N GLU A 242 -6.52 9.77 -29.30
CA GLU A 242 -7.39 9.83 -30.46
C GLU A 242 -8.52 8.81 -30.34
N GLY A 243 -9.75 9.31 -30.29
CA GLY A 243 -10.91 8.50 -29.93
C GLY A 243 -10.76 7.85 -28.54
N GLU A 244 -11.45 6.73 -28.35
CA GLU A 244 -11.44 5.98 -27.08
C GLU A 244 -10.29 4.96 -26.99
N PHE A 245 -9.58 4.69 -28.09
CA PHE A 245 -8.67 3.55 -28.20
C PHE A 245 -7.20 3.94 -28.34
N TRP A 246 -6.87 5.04 -29.01
CA TRP A 246 -5.48 5.35 -29.35
C TRP A 246 -4.83 6.25 -28.32
N TRP A 247 -3.70 5.80 -27.77
CA TRP A 247 -2.90 6.54 -26.82
C TRP A 247 -1.47 6.68 -27.31
N TYR A 248 -1.01 7.90 -27.58
CA TYR A 248 0.34 8.18 -28.02
C TYR A 248 1.17 8.84 -26.91
N TYR A 249 2.24 8.16 -26.49
CA TYR A 249 3.18 8.60 -25.47
C TYR A 249 4.59 8.86 -26.03
N GLN A 250 5.30 9.77 -25.36
CA GLN A 250 6.74 10.00 -25.50
C GLN A 250 7.46 9.91 -24.15
N PRO A 251 7.59 8.71 -23.55
CA PRO A 251 8.23 8.55 -22.24
C PRO A 251 9.69 8.98 -22.23
N VAL A 252 10.13 9.54 -21.11
CA VAL A 252 11.56 9.78 -20.83
C VAL A 252 12.25 8.45 -20.51
N ILE A 253 13.20 8.03 -21.34
CA ILE A 253 13.76 6.68 -21.29
C ILE A 253 14.50 6.39 -19.98
N ALA A 254 15.25 7.34 -19.43
CA ALA A 254 15.98 7.15 -18.17
C ALA A 254 15.05 6.77 -16.98
N ARG A 255 13.83 7.32 -16.94
CA ARG A 255 12.84 6.98 -15.90
C ARG A 255 12.24 5.60 -16.12
N LEU A 256 11.95 5.27 -17.37
CA LEU A 256 11.39 3.97 -17.73
C LEU A 256 12.41 2.84 -17.50
N GLU A 257 13.68 3.10 -17.83
CA GLU A 257 14.83 2.21 -17.57
C GLU A 257 14.97 1.91 -16.08
N GLN A 258 14.89 2.94 -15.23
CA GLN A 258 14.91 2.75 -13.77
C GLN A 258 13.79 1.81 -13.32
N LYS A 259 12.58 1.95 -13.85
CA LYS A 259 11.43 1.12 -13.48
C LYS A 259 11.59 -0.34 -13.90
N VAL A 260 11.98 -0.59 -15.15
CA VAL A 260 12.16 -1.97 -15.65
C VAL A 260 13.42 -2.66 -15.10
N SER A 261 14.31 -1.92 -14.44
CA SER A 261 15.47 -2.48 -13.73
C SER A 261 15.15 -3.03 -12.34
N LEU A 262 13.99 -2.67 -11.77
CA LEU A 262 13.53 -3.13 -10.46
C LEU A 262 12.74 -4.44 -10.59
N PRO A 263 12.57 -5.19 -9.48
CA PRO A 263 11.73 -6.38 -9.48
C PRO A 263 10.30 -6.09 -9.99
N VAL A 264 9.78 -7.04 -10.76
CA VAL A 264 8.47 -6.94 -11.42
C VAL A 264 7.32 -7.01 -10.41
N GLY A 265 7.47 -7.78 -9.34
CA GLY A 265 6.44 -7.97 -8.32
C GLY A 265 6.95 -7.67 -6.91
N SER A 266 6.03 -7.58 -5.95
CA SER A 266 6.35 -7.44 -4.52
C SER A 266 6.80 -8.74 -3.85
N CYS A 267 6.93 -9.83 -4.62
CA CYS A 267 7.57 -11.09 -4.22
C CYS A 267 9.09 -10.92 -3.98
N LYS A 268 9.69 -9.82 -4.40
CA LYS A 268 11.10 -9.48 -4.16
C LYS A 268 11.25 -8.02 -3.77
N LEU A 269 12.17 -7.75 -2.85
CA LEU A 269 12.46 -6.39 -2.40
C LEU A 269 13.17 -5.58 -3.49
N ALA A 270 12.69 -4.36 -3.74
CA ALA A 270 13.38 -3.40 -4.60
C ALA A 270 14.65 -2.85 -3.93
N LEU A 271 14.62 -2.75 -2.60
CA LEU A 271 15.77 -2.49 -1.75
C LEU A 271 16.04 -3.77 -0.95
N PRO A 272 16.99 -4.63 -1.36
CA PRO A 272 17.28 -5.83 -0.59
C PRO A 272 17.81 -5.44 0.80
N LEU A 273 17.37 -6.17 1.82
CA LEU A 273 17.94 -6.06 3.16
C LEU A 273 19.27 -6.81 3.15
N TRP A 274 20.36 -6.08 3.42
CA TRP A 274 21.68 -6.60 3.77
C TRP A 274 22.47 -7.31 2.64
N GLY A 275 23.71 -6.84 2.43
CA GLY A 275 24.80 -7.75 2.07
C GLY A 275 25.15 -8.59 3.31
N GLN A 276 25.85 -9.71 3.15
CA GLN A 276 26.17 -10.65 4.23
C GLN A 276 26.87 -9.97 5.44
N GLY A 277 26.11 -9.40 6.38
CA GLY A 277 26.63 -8.67 7.54
C GLY A 277 25.72 -7.52 7.97
N VAL A 278 25.45 -7.44 9.28
CA VAL A 278 24.45 -6.54 9.89
C VAL A 278 24.76 -5.04 9.71
N ASP A 279 25.95 -4.71 9.20
CA ASP A 279 26.45 -3.33 9.06
C ASP A 279 26.93 -2.96 7.63
N GLU A 280 26.66 -3.80 6.62
CA GLU A 280 27.10 -3.46 5.26
C GLU A 280 26.16 -2.47 4.56
N VAL A 281 26.72 -1.31 4.22
CA VAL A 281 26.08 -0.28 3.39
C VAL A 281 25.83 -0.88 2.00
N TYR A 282 24.56 -1.04 1.64
CA TYR A 282 24.16 -1.50 0.32
C TYR A 282 24.88 -0.71 -0.79
N ASP A 283 25.43 -1.42 -1.80
CA ASP A 283 26.09 -0.78 -2.93
C ASP A 283 25.07 -0.05 -3.81
N LEU A 284 24.84 1.21 -3.45
CA LEU A 284 24.00 2.13 -4.19
C LEU A 284 24.68 2.62 -5.48
N SER A 285 25.89 2.18 -5.86
CA SER A 285 26.62 2.69 -7.03
C SER A 285 25.78 2.65 -8.32
N ARG A 286 25.03 1.56 -8.54
CA ARG A 286 24.15 1.38 -9.70
C ARG A 286 22.96 2.34 -9.72
N ILE A 287 22.43 2.71 -8.55
CA ILE A 287 21.28 3.62 -8.44
C ILE A 287 21.74 5.10 -8.34
N LYS A 288 22.90 5.33 -7.72
CA LYS A 288 23.58 6.63 -7.63
C LYS A 288 24.08 7.11 -8.99
N SER A 289 24.62 6.21 -9.83
CA SER A 289 25.10 6.58 -11.17
C SER A 289 23.97 7.14 -12.06
N ALA A 290 22.75 6.61 -11.90
CA ALA A 290 21.53 7.09 -12.57
C ALA A 290 20.94 8.39 -11.98
N THR A 291 21.48 8.90 -10.87
CA THR A 291 20.94 10.07 -10.15
C THR A 291 21.94 11.24 -10.01
N LYS A 292 22.93 11.32 -10.91
CA LYS A 292 24.01 12.34 -10.94
C LYS A 292 23.59 13.83 -11.03
N ILE A 293 22.31 14.15 -11.18
CA ILE A 293 21.82 15.53 -11.24
C ILE A 293 21.29 15.91 -9.86
N ALA A 294 21.60 17.12 -9.39
CA ALA A 294 20.98 17.69 -8.19
C ALA A 294 19.45 17.72 -8.37
N LYS A 295 18.73 16.91 -7.60
CA LYS A 295 17.26 16.83 -7.65
C LYS A 295 16.66 17.68 -6.53
N ARG A 296 15.55 18.36 -6.84
CA ARG A 296 14.73 19.06 -5.86
C ARG A 296 13.95 18.00 -5.10
N GLU A 297 14.35 17.74 -3.86
CA GLU A 297 13.86 16.62 -3.05
C GLU A 297 13.37 17.10 -1.69
N ALA A 298 12.24 16.53 -1.24
CA ALA A 298 11.66 16.85 0.07
C ALA A 298 11.02 15.64 0.74
N TYR A 299 11.02 15.64 2.07
CA TYR A 299 10.03 14.90 2.84
C TYR A 299 8.75 15.72 2.89
N ALA A 300 7.62 15.05 2.75
CA ALA A 300 6.31 15.69 2.78
C ALA A 300 5.40 15.02 3.82
N THR A 301 4.58 15.81 4.50
CA THR A 301 3.48 15.29 5.33
C THR A 301 2.22 16.15 5.14
N VAL A 302 1.05 15.64 5.54
CA VAL A 302 -0.24 16.30 5.36
C VAL A 302 -1.05 16.22 6.65
N LEU A 303 -1.51 17.37 7.16
CA LEU A 303 -2.50 17.42 8.23
C LEU A 303 -3.85 17.86 7.65
N HIS A 304 -4.82 16.94 7.58
CA HIS A 304 -6.12 17.19 6.96
C HIS A 304 -7.35 16.91 7.85
N SER A 305 -7.19 16.11 8.92
CA SER A 305 -8.32 15.61 9.72
C SER A 305 -8.42 16.15 11.13
N SER A 306 -7.30 16.46 11.79
CA SER A 306 -7.32 16.90 13.19
C SER A 306 -6.07 17.66 13.59
N GLU A 307 -6.24 18.72 14.38
CA GLU A 307 -5.13 19.42 15.04
C GLU A 307 -4.38 18.53 16.03
N ALA A 308 -4.95 17.40 16.46
CA ALA A 308 -4.30 16.44 17.34
C ALA A 308 -3.02 15.85 16.73
N TYR A 309 -2.82 15.94 15.42
CA TYR A 309 -1.62 15.45 14.75
C TYR A 309 -0.50 16.52 14.65
N VAL A 310 -0.68 17.72 15.21
CA VAL A 310 0.38 18.74 15.25
C VAL A 310 1.59 18.23 16.03
N CYS A 311 1.37 17.60 17.19
CA CYS A 311 2.46 16.96 17.95
C CYS A 311 3.18 15.89 17.11
N GLY A 312 2.42 15.02 16.44
CA GLY A 312 2.97 14.02 15.53
C GLY A 312 3.86 14.62 14.45
N ALA A 313 3.38 15.66 13.75
CA ALA A 313 4.17 16.35 12.73
C ALA A 313 5.43 17.03 13.28
N ILE A 314 5.38 17.60 14.49
CA ILE A 314 6.57 18.14 15.18
C ILE A 314 7.57 17.02 15.43
N THR A 315 7.15 15.91 16.04
CA THR A 315 8.04 14.77 16.33
C THR A 315 8.63 14.15 15.07
N LEU A 316 7.85 14.05 13.99
CA LEU A 316 8.33 13.57 12.70
C LEU A 316 9.46 14.47 12.16
N ALA A 317 9.28 15.80 12.12
CA ALA A 317 10.33 16.71 11.69
C ALA A 317 11.61 16.60 12.52
N GLN A 318 11.46 16.55 13.85
CA GLN A 318 12.59 16.42 14.77
C GLN A 318 13.33 15.09 14.55
N SER A 319 12.61 13.99 14.34
CA SER A 319 13.21 12.68 14.04
C SER A 319 13.97 12.66 12.70
N LEU A 320 13.42 13.30 11.66
CA LEU A 320 14.08 13.44 10.36
C LEU A 320 15.38 14.27 10.48
N ARG A 321 15.34 15.39 11.21
CA ARG A 321 16.54 16.22 11.44
C ARG A 321 17.59 15.49 12.27
N LYS A 322 17.19 14.78 13.32
CA LYS A 322 18.08 14.00 14.19
C LYS A 322 18.78 12.86 13.44
N THR A 323 18.14 12.30 12.41
CA THR A 323 18.73 11.29 11.53
C THR A 323 19.58 11.90 10.39
N GLY A 324 19.79 13.22 10.39
CA GLY A 324 20.78 13.89 9.55
C GLY A 324 20.32 14.27 8.15
N THR A 325 19.01 14.24 7.85
CA THR A 325 18.55 14.67 6.52
C THR A 325 18.76 16.17 6.31
N LYS A 326 19.28 16.51 5.13
CA LYS A 326 19.43 17.89 4.65
C LYS A 326 18.32 18.30 3.69
N ARG A 327 17.36 17.40 3.42
CA ARG A 327 16.27 17.68 2.48
C ARG A 327 15.27 18.64 3.07
N ASP A 328 14.49 19.23 2.19
CA ASP A 328 13.37 20.08 2.59
C ASP A 328 12.34 19.25 3.32
N LEU A 329 11.73 19.84 4.34
CA LEU A 329 10.57 19.27 5.03
C LEU A 329 9.37 20.13 4.63
N VAL A 330 8.40 19.57 3.93
CA VAL A 330 7.21 20.29 3.44
C VAL A 330 5.96 19.75 4.14
N LEU A 331 5.17 20.64 4.71
CA LEU A 331 3.94 20.26 5.40
C LEU A 331 2.74 20.93 4.77
N LEU A 332 1.80 20.12 4.29
CA LEU A 332 0.52 20.59 3.75
C LEU A 332 -0.51 20.67 4.89
N ILE A 333 -1.07 21.86 5.10
CA ILE A 333 -2.15 22.08 6.10
C ILE A 333 -3.26 22.92 5.50
N ASP A 334 -4.45 22.89 6.09
CA ASP A 334 -5.49 23.86 5.79
C ASP A 334 -5.58 24.98 6.83
N ASN A 335 -6.54 25.89 6.66
CA ASN A 335 -6.69 27.04 7.55
C ASN A 335 -7.23 26.67 8.94
N SER A 336 -7.64 25.42 9.18
CA SER A 336 -8.08 24.93 10.48
C SER A 336 -6.98 24.92 11.55
N ILE A 337 -5.70 24.83 11.17
CA ILE A 337 -4.57 24.86 12.10
C ILE A 337 -4.33 26.29 12.58
N SER A 338 -4.33 26.54 13.89
CA SER A 338 -4.12 27.89 14.44
C SER A 338 -2.73 28.49 14.15
N ILE A 339 -2.61 29.83 14.13
CA ILE A 339 -1.33 30.53 13.86
C ILE A 339 -0.20 30.06 14.81
N PRO A 340 -0.40 29.98 16.14
CA PRO A 340 0.66 29.50 17.05
C PRO A 340 1.14 28.08 16.73
N LYS A 341 0.22 27.18 16.31
CA LYS A 341 0.57 25.83 15.87
C LYS A 341 1.38 25.84 14.57
N ARG A 342 1.07 26.75 13.63
CA ARG A 342 1.85 26.92 12.38
C ARG A 342 3.26 27.43 12.65
N GLU A 343 3.41 28.37 13.58
CA GLU A 343 4.71 28.88 14.01
C GLU A 343 5.55 27.76 14.64
N ALA A 344 4.94 26.94 15.50
CA ALA A 344 5.61 25.78 16.09
C ALA A 344 6.05 24.74 15.04
N LEU A 345 5.19 24.44 14.06
CA LEU A 345 5.54 23.55 12.95
C LEU A 345 6.70 24.11 12.11
N THR A 346 6.71 25.43 11.89
CA THR A 346 7.82 26.11 11.20
C THR A 346 9.11 26.03 12.02
N ALA A 347 9.04 26.29 13.33
CA ALA A 347 10.16 26.16 14.25
C ALA A 347 10.69 24.72 14.35
N ALA A 348 9.82 23.72 14.23
CA ALA A 348 10.22 22.32 14.15
C ALA A 348 10.96 21.96 12.84
N GLY A 349 10.89 22.82 11.82
CA GLY A 349 11.64 22.71 10.57
C GLY A 349 10.79 22.56 9.32
N TRP A 350 9.45 22.64 9.41
CA TRP A 350 8.56 22.50 8.26
C TRP A 350 8.44 23.79 7.42
N LYS A 351 8.48 23.63 6.10
CA LYS A 351 8.00 24.62 5.13
C LYS A 351 6.50 24.42 4.94
N ILE A 352 5.71 25.35 5.47
CA ILE A 352 4.25 25.26 5.45
C ILE A 352 3.69 25.61 4.07
N ARG A 353 2.75 24.79 3.59
CA ARG A 353 1.96 25.03 2.37
C ARG A 353 0.48 24.95 2.72
N ILE A 354 -0.22 26.07 2.58
CA ILE A 354 -1.68 26.11 2.80
C ILE A 354 -2.40 25.46 1.61
N ILE A 355 -3.25 24.49 1.89
CA ILE A 355 -4.03 23.74 0.91
C ILE A 355 -5.53 23.85 1.16
N LYS A 356 -6.30 23.72 0.08
CA LYS A 356 -7.74 23.46 0.19
C LYS A 356 -7.96 21.96 0.36
N ARG A 357 -8.57 21.56 1.48
CA ARG A 357 -8.92 20.16 1.76
C ARG A 357 -9.75 19.54 0.64
N ILE A 358 -9.53 18.25 0.40
CA ILE A 358 -10.26 17.47 -0.59
C ILE A 358 -11.14 16.48 0.17
N ARG A 359 -12.45 16.65 0.01
CA ARG A 359 -13.43 15.75 0.62
C ARG A 359 -13.46 14.42 -0.12
N ASN A 360 -13.40 13.32 0.62
CA ASN A 360 -13.76 12.00 0.13
C ASN A 360 -15.28 11.96 -0.12
N PRO A 361 -15.74 11.76 -1.37
CA PRO A 361 -17.17 11.80 -1.69
C PRO A 361 -17.98 10.70 -1.00
N ARG A 362 -17.34 9.57 -0.65
CA ARG A 362 -18.00 8.42 -0.02
C ARG A 362 -17.88 8.37 1.50
N ALA A 363 -17.09 9.27 2.10
CA ALA A 363 -16.97 9.33 3.55
C ALA A 363 -18.17 10.03 4.20
N GLU A 364 -18.57 9.53 5.38
CA GLU A 364 -19.51 10.20 6.27
C GLU A 364 -18.92 11.53 6.77
N LYS A 365 -19.80 12.52 6.99
CA LYS A 365 -19.39 13.84 7.50
C LYS A 365 -18.85 13.72 8.93
N LYS A 366 -17.84 14.53 9.26
CA LYS A 366 -17.18 14.59 10.58
C LYS A 366 -16.45 13.30 10.99
N THR A 367 -16.16 12.41 10.04
CA THR A 367 -15.32 11.23 10.27
C THR A 367 -13.87 11.50 9.92
N TYR A 368 -12.96 10.69 10.45
CA TYR A 368 -11.53 10.77 10.13
C TYR A 368 -11.25 10.72 8.62
N ASN A 369 -12.00 9.90 7.88
CA ASN A 369 -11.86 9.70 6.44
C ASN A 369 -12.47 10.81 5.58
N GLU A 370 -13.14 11.81 6.16
CA GLU A 370 -13.83 12.85 5.39
C GLU A 370 -12.86 13.62 4.47
N TYR A 371 -11.65 13.89 4.94
CA TYR A 371 -10.67 14.72 4.22
C TYR A 371 -9.36 14.02 3.88
N ASN A 372 -9.30 12.69 4.00
CA ASN A 372 -8.10 11.90 3.72
C ASN A 372 -7.58 12.05 2.27
N TYR A 373 -8.47 12.31 1.31
CA TYR A 373 -8.10 12.59 -0.08
C TYR A 373 -7.31 13.90 -0.25
N SER A 374 -7.16 14.71 0.81
CA SER A 374 -6.23 15.85 0.82
C SER A 374 -4.79 15.40 0.58
N LYS A 375 -4.43 14.14 0.84
CA LYS A 375 -3.14 13.56 0.42
C LYS A 375 -2.90 13.66 -1.10
N PHE A 376 -3.93 13.76 -1.94
CA PHE A 376 -3.73 13.96 -3.38
C PHE A 376 -3.01 15.27 -3.70
N ARG A 377 -3.02 16.26 -2.79
CA ARG A 377 -2.26 17.51 -2.93
C ARG A 377 -0.75 17.30 -2.99
N LEU A 378 -0.24 16.15 -2.54
CA LEU A 378 1.17 15.76 -2.67
C LEU A 378 1.64 15.80 -4.13
N TRP A 379 0.78 15.43 -5.09
CA TRP A 379 1.10 15.50 -6.52
C TRP A 379 1.18 16.92 -7.08
N GLN A 380 0.78 17.95 -6.32
CA GLN A 380 0.92 19.35 -6.74
C GLN A 380 2.23 20.00 -6.28
N LEU A 381 3.07 19.28 -5.52
CA LEU A 381 4.41 19.74 -5.10
C LEU A 381 5.43 19.70 -6.26
N THR A 382 5.07 20.30 -7.40
CA THR A 382 5.86 20.26 -8.65
C THR A 382 7.10 21.15 -8.63
N ASP A 383 7.29 21.92 -7.55
CA ASP A 383 8.56 22.53 -7.18
C ASP A 383 9.62 21.49 -6.74
N TYR A 384 9.22 20.23 -6.55
CA TYR A 384 10.09 19.10 -6.30
C TYR A 384 10.02 18.06 -7.44
N ASP A 385 11.15 17.41 -7.70
CA ASP A 385 11.26 16.32 -8.67
C ASP A 385 10.83 14.99 -8.06
N LYS A 386 11.02 14.85 -6.74
CA LYS A 386 10.64 13.67 -5.96
C LYS A 386 10.40 14.04 -4.50
N ILE A 387 9.38 13.43 -3.91
CA ILE A 387 9.11 13.56 -2.49
C ILE A 387 8.97 12.18 -1.83
N ILE A 388 9.33 12.09 -0.55
CA ILE A 388 8.96 10.97 0.30
C ILE A 388 7.85 11.46 1.21
N PHE A 389 6.64 10.96 0.99
CA PHE A 389 5.54 11.18 1.92
C PHE A 389 5.73 10.33 3.18
N ILE A 390 5.50 10.91 4.35
CA ILE A 390 5.47 10.21 5.64
C ILE A 390 4.25 10.70 6.44
N ASP A 391 3.40 9.77 6.89
CA ASP A 391 2.27 10.10 7.78
C ASP A 391 2.77 10.68 9.12
N ALA A 392 1.99 11.58 9.72
CA ALA A 392 2.38 12.32 10.92
C ALA A 392 2.41 11.44 12.20
N ASP A 393 2.02 10.18 12.13
CA ASP A 393 2.08 9.18 13.20
C ASP A 393 3.26 8.21 13.07
N ILE A 394 4.31 8.66 12.39
CA ILE A 394 5.56 7.92 12.20
C ILE A 394 6.71 8.70 12.86
N ILE A 395 7.62 7.98 13.51
CA ILE A 395 8.93 8.52 13.89
C ILE A 395 10.04 7.83 13.09
N VAL A 396 11.03 8.60 12.68
CA VAL A 396 12.17 8.12 11.89
C VAL A 396 13.38 7.91 12.82
N LEU A 397 13.89 6.68 12.84
CA LEU A 397 14.99 6.24 13.69
C LEU A 397 16.33 6.16 12.94
N ARG A 398 16.30 6.00 11.62
CA ARG A 398 17.49 6.03 10.75
C ARG A 398 17.21 6.87 9.51
N ASN A 399 18.27 7.41 8.91
CA ASN A 399 18.16 8.26 7.73
C ASN A 399 17.45 7.52 6.57
N LEU A 400 16.42 8.16 6.00
CA LEU A 400 15.61 7.61 4.91
C LEU A 400 15.98 8.20 3.53
N ASP A 401 17.06 8.98 3.40
CA ASP A 401 17.40 9.69 2.15
C ASP A 401 17.67 8.70 1.01
N LEU A 402 18.05 7.46 1.33
CA LEU A 402 18.22 6.40 0.34
C LEU A 402 16.96 6.16 -0.49
N LEU A 403 15.76 6.43 0.06
CA LEU A 403 14.49 6.22 -0.65
C LEU A 403 14.31 7.17 -1.85
N PHE A 404 15.00 8.32 -1.89
CA PHE A 404 14.98 9.22 -3.04
C PHE A 404 15.59 8.59 -4.30
N HIS A 405 16.30 7.47 -4.15
CA HIS A 405 16.82 6.71 -5.28
C HIS A 405 15.78 5.79 -5.94
N PHE A 406 14.59 5.60 -5.36
CA PHE A 406 13.55 4.72 -5.91
C PHE A 406 12.50 5.49 -6.74
N PRO A 407 11.86 4.88 -7.74
CA PRO A 407 10.83 5.52 -8.55
C PRO A 407 9.45 5.49 -7.86
N GLN A 408 8.54 6.36 -8.26
CA GLN A 408 7.12 6.23 -7.87
C GLN A 408 6.50 5.00 -8.57
N MET A 409 5.69 4.14 -7.96
CA MET A 409 5.31 4.09 -6.55
C MET A 409 6.18 3.06 -5.83
N SER A 410 6.95 3.49 -4.84
CA SER A 410 7.67 2.59 -3.92
C SER A 410 7.15 2.82 -2.50
N ALA A 411 6.82 1.73 -1.82
CA ALA A 411 6.19 1.72 -0.50
C ALA A 411 6.44 0.36 0.18
N THR A 412 6.09 0.23 1.46
CA THR A 412 6.14 -1.06 2.16
C THR A 412 4.88 -1.88 1.91
N GLY A 413 5.02 -3.20 1.90
CA GLY A 413 3.86 -4.09 1.85
C GLY A 413 2.95 -3.94 3.08
N ASN A 414 1.66 -4.19 2.86
CA ASN A 414 0.66 -4.42 3.89
C ASN A 414 0.02 -5.80 3.63
N ASP A 415 -1.00 -6.18 4.42
CA ASP A 415 -1.74 -7.43 4.22
C ASP A 415 -2.19 -7.63 2.75
N ILE A 416 -2.34 -8.87 2.29
CA ILE A 416 -2.84 -9.23 0.95
C ILE A 416 -1.86 -8.96 -0.23
N TRP A 417 -2.01 -7.90 -1.02
CA TRP A 417 -1.12 -7.61 -2.18
C TRP A 417 -0.97 -6.10 -2.42
N ILE A 418 -1.25 -5.34 -1.36
CA ILE A 418 -1.39 -3.89 -1.34
C ILE A 418 -0.23 -3.28 -0.57
N PHE A 419 0.06 -2.01 -0.84
CA PHE A 419 1.03 -1.26 -0.07
C PHE A 419 0.37 -0.44 1.04
N ASN A 420 1.15 -0.20 2.09
CA ASN A 420 0.81 0.76 3.14
C ASN A 420 1.13 2.19 2.66
N SER A 421 0.19 3.12 2.83
CA SER A 421 0.31 4.51 2.37
C SER A 421 0.99 5.46 3.37
N GLY A 422 1.54 4.93 4.46
CA GLY A 422 2.22 5.67 5.52
C GLY A 422 3.58 6.22 5.09
N ILE A 423 4.33 5.49 4.26
CA ILE A 423 5.55 5.98 3.61
C ILE A 423 5.51 5.66 2.12
N MET A 424 5.58 6.69 1.28
CA MET A 424 5.48 6.54 -0.18
C MET A 424 6.50 7.41 -0.91
N VAL A 425 7.18 6.85 -1.91
CA VAL A 425 7.98 7.61 -2.86
C VAL A 425 7.08 8.11 -3.99
N ILE A 426 7.02 9.44 -4.16
CA ILE A 426 6.11 10.12 -5.08
C ILE A 426 6.92 11.03 -6.02
N GLU A 427 6.52 11.08 -7.28
CA GLU A 427 7.03 12.02 -8.28
C GLU A 427 5.90 13.00 -8.64
N PRO A 428 5.87 14.19 -8.03
CA PRO A 428 4.76 15.12 -8.19
C PRO A 428 4.45 15.46 -9.65
N SER A 429 3.16 15.56 -9.97
CA SER A 429 2.64 15.94 -11.28
C SER A 429 1.22 16.50 -11.16
N ASN A 430 1.03 17.72 -11.66
CA ASN A 430 -0.30 18.31 -11.79
C ASN A 430 -1.21 17.49 -12.72
N CYS A 431 -0.64 16.80 -13.70
CA CYS A 431 -1.39 15.92 -14.58
C CYS A 431 -1.91 14.70 -13.79
N THR A 432 -1.06 14.05 -12.99
CA THR A 432 -1.47 12.94 -12.12
C THR A 432 -2.52 13.41 -11.11
N PHE A 433 -2.33 14.57 -10.48
CA PHE A 433 -3.33 15.15 -9.58
C PHE A 433 -4.71 15.27 -10.24
N ARG A 434 -4.78 15.76 -11.49
CA ARG A 434 -6.05 15.86 -12.23
C ARG A 434 -6.70 14.49 -12.44
N ILE A 435 -5.92 13.45 -12.71
CA ILE A 435 -6.41 12.07 -12.85
C ILE A 435 -6.96 11.56 -11.52
N LEU A 436 -6.24 11.72 -10.41
CA LEU A 436 -6.73 11.32 -9.08
C LEU A 436 -8.06 12.03 -8.77
N MET A 437 -8.15 13.32 -9.07
CA MET A 437 -9.36 14.11 -8.86
C MET A 437 -10.52 13.71 -9.76
N SER A 438 -10.29 13.34 -11.03
CA SER A 438 -11.35 12.88 -11.93
C SER A 438 -11.88 11.51 -11.52
N LYS A 439 -11.00 10.64 -11.00
CA LYS A 439 -11.35 9.28 -10.57
C LYS A 439 -11.91 9.18 -9.15
N ARG A 440 -11.84 10.25 -8.34
CA ARG A 440 -12.27 10.27 -6.92
C ARG A 440 -13.69 9.74 -6.63
N LYS A 441 -14.62 9.86 -7.59
CA LYS A 441 -16.00 9.38 -7.46
C LYS A 441 -16.20 7.99 -8.07
N GLU A 442 -15.31 7.58 -8.97
CA GLU A 442 -15.40 6.32 -9.72
C GLU A 442 -14.77 5.20 -8.89
N ILE A 443 -13.49 5.33 -8.55
CA ILE A 443 -12.71 4.32 -7.82
C ILE A 443 -13.26 4.16 -6.40
N VAL A 444 -13.62 2.93 -6.04
CA VAL A 444 -14.03 2.55 -4.68
C VAL A 444 -12.77 2.22 -3.87
N SER A 445 -12.62 2.84 -2.71
CA SER A 445 -11.52 2.54 -1.78
C SER A 445 -11.93 1.39 -0.87
N TYR A 446 -11.17 0.29 -0.87
CA TYR A 446 -11.50 -0.90 -0.06
C TYR A 446 -11.60 -0.62 1.44
N ASN A 447 -10.89 0.38 1.96
CA ASN A 447 -10.94 0.78 3.38
C ASN A 447 -11.61 2.15 3.61
N GLY A 448 -12.26 2.72 2.59
CA GLY A 448 -12.77 4.09 2.61
C GLY A 448 -11.69 5.17 2.73
N GLY A 449 -10.42 4.77 2.73
CA GLY A 449 -9.21 5.58 2.94
C GLY A 449 -8.61 6.16 1.67
N ASP A 450 -7.57 6.98 1.82
CA ASP A 450 -6.62 7.28 0.75
C ASP A 450 -5.82 6.04 0.33
N GLN A 451 -5.40 5.20 1.28
CA GLN A 451 -4.65 3.98 1.00
C GLN A 451 -5.37 3.07 0.00
N GLY A 452 -6.67 2.81 0.23
CA GLY A 452 -7.43 1.96 -0.67
C GLY A 452 -7.63 2.57 -2.05
N PHE A 453 -7.85 3.88 -2.12
CA PHE A 453 -7.92 4.58 -3.39
C PHE A 453 -6.60 4.49 -4.17
N LEU A 454 -5.47 4.75 -3.51
CA LEU A 454 -4.16 4.75 -4.15
C LEU A 454 -3.74 3.35 -4.61
N ASN A 455 -4.13 2.28 -3.90
CA ASN A 455 -3.88 0.90 -4.32
C ASN A 455 -4.68 0.48 -5.56
N GLU A 456 -5.82 1.11 -5.86
CA GLU A 456 -6.56 0.91 -7.12
C GLU A 456 -5.99 1.74 -8.28
N VAL A 457 -5.31 2.85 -7.98
CA VAL A 457 -4.65 3.69 -9.00
C VAL A 457 -3.26 3.16 -9.35
N TYR A 458 -2.50 2.72 -8.34
CA TYR A 458 -1.12 2.26 -8.42
C TYR A 458 -1.07 0.76 -8.12
N VAL A 459 -1.59 -0.05 -9.04
CA VAL A 459 -1.62 -1.51 -8.89
C VAL A 459 -0.21 -2.11 -9.03
N TRP A 460 0.67 -1.49 -9.82
CA TRP A 460 2.07 -1.90 -9.98
C TRP A 460 3.02 -1.00 -9.19
N TRP A 461 3.54 -1.53 -8.08
CA TRP A 461 4.38 -0.82 -7.12
C TRP A 461 5.59 -1.67 -6.73
N HIS A 462 6.62 -1.02 -6.18
CA HIS A 462 7.86 -1.70 -5.80
C HIS A 462 7.99 -1.80 -4.28
N ARG A 463 8.21 -3.02 -3.76
CA ARG A 463 8.25 -3.31 -2.31
C ARG A 463 9.55 -2.82 -1.68
N LEU A 464 9.39 -1.95 -0.70
CA LEU A 464 10.42 -1.57 0.26
C LEU A 464 10.33 -2.50 1.49
N PRO A 465 11.44 -2.74 2.20
CA PRO A 465 11.43 -3.55 3.41
C PRO A 465 10.49 -3.01 4.49
N ARG A 466 9.84 -3.89 5.24
CA ARG A 466 9.00 -3.59 6.41
C ARG A 466 9.70 -2.70 7.43
N ARG A 467 11.03 -2.80 7.53
CA ARG A 467 11.86 -1.96 8.42
C ARG A 467 11.79 -0.46 8.06
N VAL A 468 11.43 -0.11 6.82
CA VAL A 468 11.22 1.26 6.36
C VAL A 468 9.98 1.87 7.02
N ASN A 469 8.91 1.10 7.16
CA ASN A 469 7.63 1.53 7.72
C ASN A 469 7.08 0.43 8.65
N PHE A 470 7.66 0.31 9.84
CA PHE A 470 7.40 -0.84 10.72
C PHE A 470 6.17 -0.59 11.60
N LEU A 471 5.10 -1.36 11.37
CA LEU A 471 3.80 -1.15 12.02
C LEU A 471 3.81 -1.57 13.50
N LYS A 472 3.30 -0.71 14.38
CA LYS A 472 3.01 -1.01 15.80
C LYS A 472 1.69 -1.77 15.93
N ASN A 473 1.71 -3.06 15.61
CA ASN A 473 0.62 -4.00 15.75
C ASN A 473 1.12 -5.39 16.21
N PHE A 474 0.24 -6.21 16.75
CA PHE A 474 0.52 -7.54 17.28
C PHE A 474 -0.65 -8.45 16.89
N TRP A 475 -0.71 -8.78 15.60
CA TRP A 475 -1.88 -9.45 15.01
C TRP A 475 -1.97 -10.92 15.38
N ALA A 476 -0.83 -11.61 15.46
CA ALA A 476 -0.79 -13.00 15.88
C ALA A 476 -1.11 -13.13 17.38
N ASN A 477 -0.90 -12.03 18.14
CA ASN A 477 -1.10 -11.98 19.59
C ASN A 477 -0.35 -13.11 20.31
N THR A 478 0.84 -13.45 19.81
CA THR A 478 1.72 -14.46 20.39
C THR A 478 2.86 -13.81 21.18
N THR A 479 3.34 -14.51 22.21
CA THR A 479 4.51 -14.06 23.00
C THR A 479 5.75 -13.88 22.12
N LEU A 480 5.90 -14.72 21.08
CA LEU A 480 7.03 -14.63 20.16
C LEU A 480 6.96 -13.35 19.31
N GLU A 481 5.80 -13.03 18.72
CA GLU A 481 5.59 -11.77 17.99
C GLU A 481 5.94 -10.59 18.88
N ALA A 482 5.34 -10.57 20.08
CA ALA A 482 5.50 -9.49 21.03
C ALA A 482 6.97 -9.28 21.40
N SER A 483 7.68 -10.37 21.71
CA SER A 483 9.11 -10.35 22.05
C SER A 483 9.96 -9.79 20.91
N VAL A 484 9.80 -10.32 19.68
CA VAL A 484 10.60 -9.89 18.51
C VAL A 484 10.34 -8.42 18.18
N LYS A 485 9.07 -8.00 18.12
CA LYS A 485 8.73 -6.62 17.78
C LYS A 485 9.16 -5.64 18.86
N ASN A 486 8.97 -5.96 20.14
CA ASN A 486 9.46 -5.11 21.23
C ASN A 486 10.98 -5.01 21.24
N HIS A 487 11.71 -6.09 20.94
CA HIS A 487 13.17 -6.02 20.74
C HIS A 487 13.56 -5.07 19.61
N LEU A 488 12.84 -5.09 18.47
CA LEU A 488 13.08 -4.17 17.35
C LEU A 488 12.71 -2.72 17.69
N PHE A 489 11.62 -2.48 18.43
CA PHE A 489 11.21 -1.14 18.87
C PHE A 489 12.21 -0.52 19.85
N GLY A 490 12.75 -1.33 20.78
CA GLY A 490 13.66 -0.90 21.83
C GLY A 490 15.14 -0.87 21.43
N ALA A 491 15.52 -1.41 20.28
CA ALA A 491 16.92 -1.56 19.87
C ALA A 491 17.71 -0.23 19.88
N ASP A 492 18.93 -0.28 20.43
CA ASP A 492 19.93 0.80 20.43
C ASP A 492 21.32 0.20 20.12
N PRO A 493 21.97 0.52 18.99
CA PRO A 493 21.51 1.42 17.94
C PRO A 493 20.23 0.93 17.23
N PRO A 494 19.45 1.83 16.59
CA PRO A 494 18.17 1.47 16.00
C PRO A 494 18.31 0.46 14.85
N LYS A 495 17.55 -0.64 14.90
CA LYS A 495 17.48 -1.64 13.82
C LYS A 495 16.42 -1.32 12.76
N LEU A 496 15.40 -0.54 13.14
CA LEU A 496 14.33 -0.07 12.27
C LEU A 496 14.70 1.29 11.67
N TYR A 497 14.20 1.58 10.45
CA TYR A 497 14.30 2.93 9.91
C TYR A 497 13.19 3.83 10.44
N ALA A 498 11.97 3.32 10.59
CA ALA A 498 10.85 4.07 11.16
C ALA A 498 9.85 3.16 11.87
N ILE A 499 9.11 3.73 12.83
CA ILE A 499 7.99 3.08 13.53
C ILE A 499 6.69 3.82 13.18
N HIS A 500 5.67 3.08 12.74
CA HIS A 500 4.34 3.59 12.44
C HIS A 500 3.36 3.24 13.57
N TYR A 501 2.93 4.26 14.31
CA TYR A 501 2.10 4.10 15.50
C TYR A 501 0.61 3.94 15.14
N LEU A 502 0.15 2.69 15.06
CA LEU A 502 -1.27 2.37 14.93
C LEU A 502 -2.00 2.46 16.29
N GLY A 503 -3.33 2.44 16.26
CA GLY A 503 -4.19 2.63 17.43
C GLY A 503 -4.18 4.08 17.94
N LEU A 504 -4.33 4.24 19.26
CA LEU A 504 -4.14 5.52 19.94
C LEU A 504 -2.67 5.94 19.87
N LYS A 505 -2.46 7.22 19.58
CA LYS A 505 -1.13 7.80 19.37
C LYS A 505 -0.44 8.10 20.70
N PRO A 506 0.91 8.01 20.80
CA PRO A 506 1.63 8.18 22.07
C PRO A 506 1.31 9.49 22.81
N TRP A 507 1.19 10.60 22.07
CA TRP A 507 0.85 11.90 22.65
C TRP A 507 -0.57 12.01 23.19
N ALA A 508 -1.48 11.10 22.80
CA ALA A 508 -2.86 11.01 23.30
C ALA A 508 -3.01 10.08 24.53
N CYS A 509 -1.91 9.44 24.95
CA CYS A 509 -1.82 8.66 26.17
C CYS A 509 -1.01 9.43 27.23
N TYR A 510 -1.13 9.03 28.50
CA TYR A 510 -0.15 9.41 29.51
C TYR A 510 1.21 8.81 29.17
N ARG A 511 2.29 9.45 29.64
CA ARG A 511 3.66 9.02 29.35
C ARG A 511 4.03 7.70 30.02
N ASP A 512 3.36 7.34 31.10
CA ASP A 512 3.72 6.22 31.97
C ASP A 512 3.56 4.85 31.29
N TYR A 513 2.62 4.70 30.35
CA TYR A 513 2.37 3.45 29.61
C TYR A 513 1.51 3.69 28.36
N ASP A 514 1.47 2.71 27.46
CA ASP A 514 0.64 2.75 26.26
C ASP A 514 -0.84 2.57 26.62
N CYS A 515 -1.64 3.64 26.54
CA CYS A 515 -3.06 3.59 26.90
C CYS A 515 -3.92 2.71 25.97
N ASN A 516 -3.38 2.18 24.87
CA ASN A 516 -4.04 1.13 24.10
C ASN A 516 -4.29 -0.14 24.93
N TRP A 517 -3.53 -0.38 26.01
CA TRP A 517 -3.74 -1.51 26.93
C TRP A 517 -5.12 -1.50 27.61
N ASP A 518 -5.67 -0.30 27.87
CA ASP A 518 -6.93 -0.12 28.59
C ASP A 518 -8.17 -0.37 27.73
N ILE A 519 -8.02 -0.46 26.40
CA ILE A 519 -9.15 -0.56 25.47
C ILE A 519 -9.10 -1.90 24.75
N GLY A 520 -10.08 -2.77 25.01
CA GLY A 520 -10.08 -4.17 24.56
C GLY A 520 -9.73 -4.39 23.08
N ASN A 521 -10.36 -3.67 22.16
CA ASN A 521 -10.10 -3.80 20.72
C ASN A 521 -8.83 -3.06 20.23
N GLN A 522 -8.19 -2.24 21.07
CA GLN A 522 -6.94 -1.54 20.73
C GLN A 522 -5.69 -2.24 21.25
N ARG A 523 -5.83 -3.28 22.09
CA ARG A 523 -4.71 -4.03 22.68
C ARG A 523 -3.76 -4.62 21.63
N VAL A 524 -4.28 -4.95 20.45
CA VAL A 524 -3.51 -5.38 19.28
C VAL A 524 -2.48 -4.34 18.80
N TYR A 525 -2.55 -3.10 19.27
CA TYR A 525 -1.60 -2.05 18.98
C TYR A 525 -0.74 -1.66 20.19
N ALA A 526 -0.96 -2.25 21.37
CA ALA A 526 -0.34 -1.79 22.61
C ALA A 526 1.13 -2.25 22.73
N SER A 527 2.04 -1.33 23.04
CA SER A 527 3.44 -1.64 23.34
C SER A 527 4.07 -0.52 24.16
N ASP A 528 4.43 -0.82 25.41
CA ASP A 528 5.11 0.13 26.28
C ASP A 528 6.52 0.45 25.76
N VAL A 529 7.19 -0.51 25.13
CA VAL A 529 8.53 -0.31 24.55
C VAL A 529 8.47 0.69 23.37
N ALA A 530 7.50 0.54 22.48
CA ALA A 530 7.31 1.50 21.39
C ALA A 530 6.86 2.88 21.91
N HIS A 531 6.04 2.91 22.96
CA HIS A 531 5.57 4.13 23.62
C HIS A 531 6.72 4.89 24.27
N GLU A 532 7.54 4.21 25.07
CA GLU A 532 8.76 4.76 25.68
C GLU A 532 9.73 5.28 24.61
N ARG A 533 9.89 4.55 23.50
CA ARG A 533 10.71 5.00 22.38
C ARG A 533 10.26 6.34 21.81
N TRP A 534 8.95 6.57 21.72
CA TRP A 534 8.40 7.85 21.27
C TRP A 534 8.69 8.96 22.28
N TRP A 535 8.49 8.69 23.58
CA TRP A 535 8.77 9.66 24.64
C TRP A 535 10.25 10.01 24.75
N LYS A 536 11.17 9.05 24.54
CA LYS A 536 12.62 9.31 24.47
C LYS A 536 12.97 10.31 23.35
N LEU A 537 12.26 10.28 22.23
CA LEU A 537 12.42 11.29 21.18
C LEU A 537 11.84 12.64 21.62
N HIS A 538 10.61 12.64 22.12
CA HIS A 538 9.91 13.84 22.58
C HIS A 538 10.74 14.62 23.61
N ASP A 539 11.26 13.92 24.62
CA ASP A 539 12.02 14.51 25.73
C ASP A 539 13.40 15.03 25.29
N SER A 540 13.83 14.70 24.07
CA SER A 540 15.05 15.26 23.46
C SER A 540 14.81 16.50 22.59
N MET A 541 13.55 16.92 22.41
CA MET A 541 13.19 18.12 21.66
C MET A 541 13.28 19.39 22.53
N ASP A 542 13.31 20.57 21.90
CA ASP A 542 13.18 21.85 22.62
C ASP A 542 11.85 21.93 23.39
N ASP A 543 11.88 22.38 24.65
CA ASP A 543 10.70 22.52 25.52
C ASP A 543 9.58 23.36 24.90
N LYS A 544 9.93 24.36 24.06
CA LYS A 544 8.97 25.19 23.33
C LYS A 544 8.18 24.40 22.29
N LEU A 545 8.71 23.28 21.80
CA LEU A 545 8.02 22.36 20.90
C LEU A 545 7.22 21.31 21.69
N GLN A 546 7.78 20.80 22.79
CA GLN A 546 7.14 19.79 23.64
C GLN A 546 5.74 20.22 24.12
N LYS A 547 5.55 21.51 24.46
CA LYS A 547 4.24 22.03 24.91
C LYS A 547 3.08 21.82 23.91
N PHE A 548 3.36 21.61 22.63
CA PHE A 548 2.35 21.32 21.61
C PHE A 548 1.88 19.85 21.61
N CYS A 549 2.43 19.03 22.50
CA CYS A 549 2.05 17.64 22.77
C CYS A 549 1.21 17.49 24.05
N GLY A 550 0.55 18.56 24.50
CA GLY A 550 -0.36 18.57 25.65
C GLY A 550 -1.64 17.76 25.43
N LEU A 551 -2.29 17.38 26.54
CA LEU A 551 -3.60 16.73 26.53
C LEU A 551 -4.71 17.77 26.67
N THR A 552 -5.84 17.59 25.96
CA THR A 552 -7.04 18.39 26.22
C THR A 552 -7.74 17.89 27.48
N LYS A 553 -8.55 18.75 28.10
CA LYS A 553 -9.42 18.36 29.22
C LYS A 553 -10.33 17.21 28.86
N ARG A 554 -10.87 17.21 27.65
CA ARG A 554 -11.72 16.11 27.16
C ARG A 554 -10.94 14.82 27.08
N ARG A 555 -9.74 14.81 26.49
CA ARG A 555 -8.95 13.58 26.36
C ARG A 555 -8.51 13.03 27.71
N ARG A 556 -8.19 13.89 28.68
CA ARG A 556 -7.89 13.45 30.06
C ARG A 556 -9.08 12.70 30.68
N ILE A 557 -10.29 13.25 30.55
CA ILE A 557 -11.52 12.59 31.03
C ILE A 557 -11.71 11.23 30.33
N ASP A 558 -11.49 11.18 29.02
CA ASP A 558 -11.60 9.93 28.27
C ASP A 558 -10.56 8.88 28.76
N LEU A 559 -9.31 9.28 29.06
CA LEU A 559 -8.29 8.38 29.63
C LEU A 559 -8.69 7.83 31.00
N ASP A 560 -9.21 8.66 31.89
CA ASP A 560 -9.66 8.23 33.22
C ASP A 560 -10.86 7.27 33.12
N TRP A 561 -11.73 7.50 32.14
CA TRP A 561 -12.84 6.62 31.81
C TRP A 561 -12.36 5.26 31.25
N ASP A 562 -11.43 5.28 30.30
CA ASP A 562 -10.84 4.08 29.70
C ASP A 562 -10.22 3.18 30.79
N ARG A 563 -9.45 3.78 31.70
CA ARG A 563 -8.87 3.07 32.87
C ARG A 563 -9.93 2.51 33.82
N LYS A 564 -11.01 3.25 34.08
CA LYS A 564 -12.14 2.76 34.89
C LYS A 564 -12.79 1.54 34.22
N LYS A 565 -12.97 1.57 32.90
CA LYS A 565 -13.54 0.45 32.14
C LYS A 565 -12.62 -0.76 32.10
N ALA A 566 -11.31 -0.56 31.94
CA ALA A 566 -10.32 -1.62 32.06
C ALA A 566 -10.35 -2.31 33.44
N ARG A 567 -10.51 -1.52 34.51
CA ARG A 567 -10.69 -2.03 35.88
C ARG A 567 -11.97 -2.84 36.05
N GLU A 568 -13.12 -2.30 35.60
CA GLU A 568 -14.41 -2.98 35.68
C GLU A 568 -14.42 -4.30 34.89
N ALA A 569 -13.74 -4.32 33.74
CA ALA A 569 -13.57 -5.51 32.91
C ALA A 569 -12.53 -6.51 33.46
N GLY A 570 -11.75 -6.12 34.47
CA GLY A 570 -10.72 -6.98 35.07
C GLY A 570 -9.62 -7.37 34.10
N LEU A 571 -9.14 -6.45 33.25
CA LEU A 571 -8.11 -6.77 32.25
C LEU A 571 -6.83 -7.33 32.92
N PRO A 572 -6.31 -8.47 32.42
CA PRO A 572 -5.35 -9.32 33.15
C PRO A 572 -3.94 -8.73 33.28
N ASP A 573 -3.53 -7.86 32.35
CA ASP A 573 -2.27 -7.13 32.36
C ASP A 573 -2.20 -6.06 33.48
N GLN A 574 -3.34 -5.63 33.97
CA GLN A 574 -3.48 -4.64 35.04
C GLN A 574 -2.79 -3.29 34.77
N HIS A 575 -2.57 -2.88 33.51
CA HIS A 575 -2.00 -1.56 33.17
C HIS A 575 -2.80 -0.40 33.76
N TRP A 576 -4.12 -0.56 33.89
CA TRP A 576 -5.02 0.40 34.56
C TRP A 576 -4.68 0.65 36.04
N ARG A 577 -3.82 -0.18 36.67
CA ARG A 577 -3.30 0.03 38.04
C ARG A 577 -2.01 0.85 38.09
N ILE A 578 -1.31 1.04 36.97
CA ILE A 578 -0.05 1.80 36.92
C ILE A 578 -0.29 3.22 37.45
N ASN A 579 0.56 3.67 38.37
CA ASN A 579 0.46 5.01 38.93
C ASN A 579 0.86 6.04 37.86
N VAL A 580 -0.07 6.91 37.48
CA VAL A 580 0.18 7.95 36.47
C VAL A 580 0.90 9.13 37.11
N THR A 581 2.16 9.34 36.71
CA THR A 581 3.04 10.44 37.13
C THR A 581 3.12 11.57 36.11
N ASP A 582 2.53 11.39 34.92
CA ASP A 582 2.47 12.42 33.89
C ASP A 582 1.93 13.77 34.39
N PRO A 583 2.68 14.88 34.25
CA PRO A 583 2.21 16.22 34.64
C PRO A 583 0.89 16.63 33.97
N ARG A 584 0.61 16.11 32.77
CA ARG A 584 -0.61 16.37 31.98
C ARG A 584 -1.87 15.78 32.61
N ARG A 585 -1.77 15.11 33.75
CA ARG A 585 -2.89 14.73 34.61
C ARG A 585 -3.49 15.93 35.36
N SER A 586 -2.68 16.94 35.69
CA SER A 586 -3.12 18.16 36.35
C SER A 586 -3.75 19.16 35.37
N GLU A 587 -4.77 19.90 35.80
CA GLU A 587 -5.44 20.94 34.98
C GLU A 587 -4.45 22.01 34.50
N SER A 588 -3.40 22.32 35.26
CA SER A 588 -2.39 23.34 34.92
C SER A 588 -1.55 23.02 33.69
N HIS A 589 -1.57 21.77 33.21
CA HIS A 589 -0.76 21.30 32.08
C HIS A 589 -1.62 20.85 30.88
N LEU A 590 -2.93 21.10 30.93
CA LEU A 590 -3.84 20.80 29.84
C LEU A 590 -3.80 21.91 28.79
N ILE A 591 -4.04 21.53 27.54
CA ILE A 591 -4.27 22.47 26.45
C ILE A 591 -5.77 22.66 26.23
N ASP A 592 -6.14 23.85 25.77
CA ASP A 592 -7.53 24.22 25.45
C ASP A 592 -8.15 23.36 24.34
#